data_AF-A0AA38UDL6-F1
#
_entry.id   AF-A0AA38UDL6-F1
#
_cell.length_a   1.000
_cell.length_b   1.000
_cell.length_c   1.000
_cell.angle_alpha   90.00
_cell.angle_beta   90.00
_cell.angle_gamma   90.00
#
_symmetry.space_group_name_H-M   'P 1'
#
loop_
_entity.id
_entity.type
_entity.pdbx_description
1 polymer ?
#
loop_
_entity_poly.entity_id
_entity_poly.type
_entity_poly.pdbx_seq_one_letter_code
_entity_poly.pdbx_strand_id
1 'polypeptide(L)' 'IILMFCSYANHSARFIHAYSEGLDGAQAAWANRRYHGHRTLPPEMLKAAREALP' A
#
# COMPACT_ATOMS: atom_id res chain seq x y z
N ILE A 1 3.56 -7.71 23.16
CA ILE A 1 3.59 -8.88 22.24
C ILE A 1 2.36 -8.89 21.31
N ILE A 2 1.12 -8.86 21.82
CA ILE A 2 -0.11 -8.88 20.98
C ILE A 2 -0.24 -7.67 20.02
N LEU A 3 0.09 -6.46 20.47
CA LEU A 3 -0.01 -5.24 19.63
C LEU A 3 0.94 -5.25 18.42
N MET A 4 2.08 -5.94 18.53
CA MET A 4 3.10 -5.98 17.49
C MET A 4 2.68 -6.86 16.31
N PHE A 5 2.00 -7.98 16.60
CA PHE A 5 1.40 -8.84 15.56
C PHE A 5 0.34 -8.12 14.74
N CYS A 6 -0.55 -7.36 15.39
CA CYS A 6 -1.58 -6.58 14.70
C CYS A 6 -0.98 -5.45 13.86
N SER A 7 0.08 -4.81 14.33
CA SER A 7 0.79 -3.78 13.58
C SER A 7 1.43 -4.34 12.31
N TYR A 8 2.11 -5.49 12.42
CA TYR A 8 2.70 -6.17 11.27
C TYR A 8 1.64 -6.64 10.25
N ALA A 9 0.57 -7.27 10.73
CA ALA A 9 -0.54 -7.71 9.87
C ALA A 9 -1.19 -6.53 9.14
N ASN A 10 -1.37 -5.39 9.81
CA ASN A 10 -1.90 -4.17 9.19
C ASN A 10 -0.95 -3.57 8.16
N HIS A 11 0.36 -3.64 8.36
CA HIS A 11 1.34 -3.19 7.38
C HIS A 11 1.30 -4.09 6.13
N SER A 12 1.32 -5.41 6.31
CA SER A 12 1.24 -6.38 5.21
C SER A 12 -0.06 -6.28 4.43
N ALA A 13 -1.19 -6.04 5.10
CA ALA A 13 -2.50 -5.87 4.45
C ALA A 13 -2.51 -4.73 3.41
N ARG A 14 -1.74 -3.68 3.63
CA ARG A 14 -1.64 -2.55 2.69
C ARG A 14 -0.90 -2.91 1.41
N PHE A 15 0.15 -3.73 1.52
CA PHE A 15 0.85 -4.27 0.35
C PHE A 15 -0.02 -5.29 -0.39
N ILE A 16 -0.71 -6.16 0.33
CA ILE A 16 -1.63 -7.15 -0.27
C ILE A 16 -2.72 -6.43 -1.08
N HIS A 17 -3.30 -5.36 -0.55
CA HIS A 17 -4.29 -4.58 -1.28
C HIS A 17 -3.69 -3.90 -2.51
N ALA A 18 -2.49 -3.30 -2.41
CA ALA A 18 -1.81 -2.72 -3.57
C ALA A 18 -1.54 -3.75 -4.69
N TYR A 19 -1.11 -4.96 -4.33
CA TYR A 19 -0.93 -6.05 -5.30
C TYR A 19 -2.25 -6.56 -5.88
N SER A 20 -3.31 -6.63 -5.07
CA SER A 20 -4.66 -7.00 -5.53
C SER A 20 -5.19 -6.02 -6.60
N GLU A 21 -4.77 -4.76 -6.52
CA GLU A 21 -5.11 -3.71 -7.49
C GLU A 21 -4.16 -3.72 -8.71
N GLY A 22 -3.19 -4.64 -8.78
CA GLY A 22 -2.27 -4.77 -9.91
C GLY A 22 -1.13 -3.76 -9.93
N LEU A 23 -0.73 -3.21 -8.78
CA LEU A 23 0.48 -2.39 -8.67
C LEU A 23 1.74 -3.26 -8.66
N ASP A 24 2.80 -2.78 -9.30
CA ASP A 24 4.13 -3.39 -9.19
C ASP A 24 4.77 -3.13 -7.82
N GLY A 25 5.78 -3.91 -7.42
CA GLY A 25 6.46 -3.80 -6.13
C GLY A 25 7.02 -2.40 -5.85
N ALA A 26 7.55 -1.73 -6.88
CA ALA A 26 8.05 -0.36 -6.74
C ALA A 26 6.92 0.66 -6.55
N GLN A 27 5.80 0.50 -7.27
CA GLN A 27 4.61 1.34 -7.15
C GLN A 27 3.92 1.14 -5.79
N ALA A 28 3.81 -0.10 -5.32
CA ALA A 28 3.25 -0.44 -4.01
C ALA A 28 4.10 0.14 -2.86
N ALA A 29 5.43 0.09 -2.98
CA ALA A 29 6.33 0.71 -2.00
C ALA A 29 6.20 2.25 -2.01
N TRP A 30 6.13 2.86 -3.19
CA TRP A 30 5.94 4.31 -3.34
C TRP A 30 4.61 4.76 -2.72
N ALA A 31 3.52 4.05 -3.03
CA ALA A 31 2.20 4.40 -2.54
C ALA A 31 2.09 4.26 -1.01
N ASN A 32 2.68 3.21 -0.44
CA ASN A 32 2.73 3.01 1.01
C ASN A 32 3.56 4.06 1.72
N ARG A 33 4.67 4.52 1.12
CA ARG A 33 5.50 5.61 1.64
C ARG A 33 4.82 6.97 1.54
N ARG A 34 4.05 7.20 0.47
CA ARG A 34 3.36 8.48 0.24
C ARG A 34 2.11 8.63 1.09
N TYR A 35 1.41 7.52 1.35
CA TYR A 35 0.10 7.50 2.01
C TYR A 35 0.11 6.64 3.27
N HIS A 36 0.91 7.00 4.27
CA HIS A 36 1.03 6.25 5.52
C HIS A 36 -0.26 6.16 6.36
N GLY A 37 -1.27 7.00 6.13
CA GLY A 37 -2.53 7.01 6.90
C GLY A 37 -3.64 6.10 6.37
N HIS A 38 -3.55 5.63 5.13
CA HIS A 38 -4.63 4.86 4.51
C HIS A 38 -4.37 3.35 4.59
N ARG A 39 -5.36 2.60 5.07
CA ARG A 39 -5.35 1.13 5.12
C ARG A 39 -5.70 0.51 3.77
N THR A 40 -6.58 1.17 3.03
CA THR A 40 -7.00 0.86 1.67
C THR A 40 -6.64 2.03 0.78
N LEU A 41 -6.05 1.78 -0.39
CA LEU A 41 -5.65 2.84 -1.29
C LEU A 41 -6.87 3.21 -2.13
N PRO A 42 -7.44 4.42 -1.99
CA PRO A 42 -8.51 4.86 -2.86
C PRO A 42 -8.01 4.92 -4.32
N PRO A 43 -8.92 4.80 -5.30
CA PRO A 43 -8.57 4.67 -6.72
C PRO A 43 -7.71 5.83 -7.25
N GLU A 44 -7.91 7.04 -6.73
CA GLU A 44 -7.09 8.21 -7.08
C GLU A 44 -5.60 8.03 -6.70
N MET A 45 -5.33 7.40 -5.55
CA MET A 45 -3.96 7.14 -5.08
C MET A 45 -3.32 5.98 -5.83
N LEU A 46 -4.11 4.98 -6.24
CA LEU A 46 -3.65 3.89 -7.11
C LEU A 46 -3.21 4.44 -8.47
N LYS A 47 -4.01 5.34 -9.05
CA LYS A 47 -3.66 6.02 -10.31
C LYS A 47 -2.39 6.85 -10.16
N ALA A 48 -2.28 7.64 -9.09
CA ALA A 48 -1.07 8.40 -8.81
C ALA A 48 0.18 7.50 -8.63
N ALA A 49 0.02 6.32 -8.01
CA ALA A 49 1.11 5.35 -7.86
C ALA A 49 1.53 4.70 -9.18
N ARG A 50 0.56 4.44 -10.08
CA ARG A 50 0.84 3.96 -11.44
C ARG A 50 1.51 5.01 -12.32
N GLU A 51 1.13 6.28 -12.18
CA GLU A 51 1.74 7.38 -12.94
C GLU A 51 3.13 7.76 -12.41
N ALA A 52 3.42 7.51 -11.13
CA ALA A 52 4.70 7.84 -10.53
C ALA A 52 5.88 7.00 -11.03
N LEU A 53 5.62 5.82 -11.62
CA LEU A 53 6.64 4.91 -12.15
C LEU A 53 6.13 4.28 -13.46
N PRO A 54 6.84 4.44 -14.59
CA PRO A 54 6.43 3.92 -15.91
C PRO A 54 6.40 2.40 -15.98
#